data_AF-A0A9E5YFI6-F1
#
_entry.id   AF-A0A9E5YFI6-F1
#
_cell.length_a   1.000
_cell.length_b   1.000
_cell.length_c   1.000
_cell.angle_alpha   90.00
_cell.angle_beta   90.00
_cell.angle_gamma   90.00
#
_symmetry.space_group_name_H-M   'P 1'
#
loop_
_entity.id
_entity.type
_entity.pdbx_description
1 polymer ?
#
loop_
_entity_poly.entity_id
_entity_poly.type
_entity_poly.pdbx_seq_one_letter_code
_entity_poly.pdbx_strand_id
1 'polypeptide(L)'
;MSKKMKILIFSSLLLNVLLVGVVIGDVSHRFHIEPFVRKSVKEFASKLPEDKAALFLETVERVHLNNRDAYNQLREARKEAMKFLSAPEFDEAAYRLQIEKIHELRSLMKRRLAGATIELARQFSQKERRALSQHLRHFKRHSRDKSLPSDAK
;
A
#
# COMPACT_ATOMS: atom_id res chain seq x y z
N MET A 1 13.55 -34.49 -30.34
CA MET A 1 12.79 -33.51 -29.52
C MET A 1 11.51 -33.11 -30.24
N SER A 2 10.36 -33.59 -29.78
CA SER A 2 9.05 -33.31 -30.38
C SER A 2 8.72 -31.81 -30.33
N LYS A 3 8.10 -31.28 -31.39
CA LYS A 3 7.64 -29.87 -31.45
C LYS A 3 6.78 -29.49 -30.23
N LYS A 4 5.98 -30.43 -29.72
CA LYS A 4 5.15 -30.25 -28.52
C LYS A 4 5.99 -30.03 -27.25
N MET A 5 7.12 -30.72 -27.12
CA MET A 5 8.03 -30.57 -25.99
C MET A 5 8.72 -29.20 -25.99
N LYS A 6 9.12 -28.71 -27.17
CA LYS A 6 9.70 -27.37 -27.32
C LYS A 6 8.69 -26.27 -26.98
N ILE A 7 7.42 -26.44 -27.38
CA ILE A 7 6.35 -25.47 -27.08
C ILE A 7 6.08 -25.39 -25.57
N LEU A 8 6.04 -26.52 -24.86
CA LEU A 8 5.84 -26.53 -23.41
C LEU A 8 6.99 -25.86 -22.65
N ILE A 9 8.24 -26.11 -23.07
CA ILE A 9 9.42 -25.48 -22.47
C ILE A 9 9.39 -23.97 -22.74
N PHE A 10 9.06 -23.57 -23.98
CA PHE A 10 9.00 -22.16 -24.34
C PHE A 10 7.87 -21.44 -23.61
N SER A 11 6.68 -22.05 -23.46
CA SER A 11 5.57 -21.44 -22.72
C SER A 11 5.88 -21.31 -21.24
N SER A 12 6.53 -22.32 -20.64
CA SER A 12 6.98 -22.27 -19.25
C SER A 12 8.02 -21.17 -19.02
N LEU A 13 8.96 -21.03 -19.94
CA LEU A 13 9.98 -19.98 -19.86
C LEU A 13 9.35 -18.59 -20.01
N LEU A 14 8.43 -18.42 -20.97
CA LEU A 14 7.73 -17.15 -21.20
C LEU A 14 6.90 -16.75 -19.98
N LEU A 15 6.19 -17.71 -19.37
CA LEU A 15 5.35 -17.48 -18.20
C LEU A 15 6.20 -17.02 -17.00
N ASN A 16 7.36 -17.64 -16.78
CA ASN A 16 8.30 -17.26 -15.72
C ASN A 16 8.89 -15.87 -15.94
N VAL A 17 9.30 -15.53 -17.17
CA VAL A 17 9.81 -14.18 -17.48
C VAL A 17 8.73 -13.11 -17.31
N LEU A 18 7.49 -13.41 -17.70
CA LEU A 18 6.35 -12.53 -17.51
C LEU A 18 6.04 -12.32 -16.02
N LEU A 19 6.09 -13.38 -15.22
CA LEU A 19 5.95 -13.33 -13.76
C LEU A 19 7.05 -12.47 -13.11
N VAL A 20 8.31 -12.65 -13.52
CA VAL A 20 9.43 -11.85 -13.01
C VAL A 20 9.27 -10.38 -13.41
N GLY A 21 8.83 -10.09 -14.64
CA GLY A 21 8.53 -8.73 -15.08
C GLY A 21 7.44 -8.05 -14.24
N VAL A 22 6.36 -8.77 -13.92
CA VAL A 22 5.28 -8.27 -13.04
C VAL A 22 5.79 -8.04 -11.62
N VAL A 23 6.60 -8.94 -11.08
CA VAL A 23 7.17 -8.80 -9.71
C VAL A 23 8.15 -7.64 -9.63
N ILE A 24 9.05 -7.47 -10.62
CA ILE A 24 10.01 -6.35 -10.65
C ILE A 24 9.29 -5.01 -10.86
N GLY A 25 8.28 -4.98 -11.74
CA GLY A 25 7.43 -3.80 -11.96
C GLY A 25 6.68 -3.37 -10.69
N ASP A 26 6.19 -4.32 -9.89
CA ASP A 26 5.50 -4.04 -8.62
C ASP A 26 6.45 -3.58 -7.49
N VAL A 27 7.73 -3.96 -7.56
CA VAL A 27 8.75 -3.52 -6.60
C VAL A 27 9.25 -2.10 -6.90
N SER A 28 9.42 -1.71 -8.17
CA SER A 28 9.93 -0.37 -8.54
C SER A 28 8.97 0.76 -8.15
N HIS A 29 7.66 0.50 -8.18
CA HIS A 29 6.61 1.46 -7.79
C HIS A 29 6.68 1.89 -6.32
N ARG A 30 7.42 1.17 -5.47
CA ARG A 30 7.49 1.42 -4.02
C ARG A 30 8.37 2.62 -3.65
N PHE A 31 9.29 3.03 -4.53
CA PHE A 31 10.21 4.15 -4.27
C PHE A 31 9.60 5.55 -4.49
N HIS A 32 8.51 5.66 -5.25
CA HIS A 32 7.87 6.96 -5.53
C HIS A 32 6.76 7.37 -4.55
N ILE A 33 6.36 6.49 -3.63
CA ILE A 33 5.20 6.72 -2.76
C ILE A 33 5.56 7.63 -1.56
N GLU A 34 6.70 7.39 -0.92
CA GLU A 34 7.16 8.19 0.23
C GLU A 34 7.29 9.70 -0.05
N PRO A 35 7.95 10.15 -1.14
CA PRO A 35 8.10 11.58 -1.39
C PRO A 35 6.75 12.27 -1.66
N PHE A 36 5.81 11.58 -2.31
CA PHE A 36 4.48 12.12 -2.60
C PHE A 36 3.62 12.28 -1.34
N VAL A 37 3.61 11.25 -0.47
CA VAL A 37 2.89 11.30 0.81
C VAL A 37 3.41 12.44 1.67
N ARG A 38 4.74 12.59 1.76
CA ARG A 38 5.37 13.67 2.54
C ARG A 38 5.03 15.06 2.00
N LYS A 39 4.96 15.22 0.67
CA LYS A 39 4.54 16.48 0.03
C LYS A 39 3.08 16.81 0.34
N SER A 40 2.17 15.84 0.18
CA SER A 40 0.73 16.05 0.42
C SER A 40 0.42 16.40 1.87
N VAL A 41 1.09 15.74 2.83
CA VAL A 41 0.97 16.04 4.27
C VAL A 41 1.42 17.48 4.58
N LYS A 42 2.58 17.89 4.06
CA LYS A 42 3.08 19.25 4.23
C LYS A 42 2.16 20.31 3.61
N GLU A 43 1.62 20.04 2.43
CA GLU A 43 0.70 20.95 1.72
C GLU A 43 -0.63 21.14 2.48
N PHE A 44 -1.12 20.11 3.16
CA PHE A 44 -2.29 20.27 4.01
C PHE A 44 -1.97 21.04 5.28
N ALA A 45 -0.84 20.74 5.93
CA ALA A 45 -0.40 21.44 7.15
C ALA A 45 -0.24 22.95 6.91
N SER A 46 0.29 23.37 5.75
CA SER A 46 0.45 24.79 5.42
C SER A 46 -0.86 25.57 5.24
N LYS A 47 -2.01 24.89 5.18
CA LYS A 47 -3.34 25.51 5.03
C LYS A 47 -4.07 25.63 6.39
N LEU A 48 -3.47 25.13 7.47
CA LEU A 48 -4.00 25.19 8.81
C LEU A 48 -3.36 26.34 9.61
N PRO A 49 -4.05 26.84 10.65
CA PRO A 49 -3.41 27.65 11.69
C PRO A 49 -2.21 26.93 12.31
N GLU A 50 -1.23 27.68 12.82
CA GLU A 50 0.06 27.13 13.26
C GLU A 50 -0.07 26.05 14.34
N ASP A 51 -0.93 26.26 15.34
CA ASP A 51 -1.24 25.31 16.41
C ASP A 51 -1.86 24.01 15.86
N LYS A 52 -2.80 24.13 14.91
CA LYS A 52 -3.48 22.99 14.27
C LYS A 52 -2.58 22.26 13.28
N ALA A 53 -1.68 22.98 12.61
CA ALA A 53 -0.70 22.42 11.70
C ALA A 53 0.31 21.54 12.47
N ALA A 54 0.83 22.04 13.60
CA ALA A 54 1.71 21.27 14.48
C ALA A 54 1.03 20.00 15.00
N LEU A 55 -0.20 20.14 15.53
CA LEU A 55 -1.01 19.01 15.98
C LEU A 55 -1.23 17.96 14.87
N PHE A 56 -1.54 18.42 13.65
CA PHE A 56 -1.74 17.53 12.50
C PHE A 56 -0.47 16.75 12.16
N LEU A 57 0.67 17.44 12.07
CA LEU A 57 1.95 16.82 11.72
C LEU A 57 2.39 15.80 12.77
N GLU A 58 2.28 16.15 14.06
CA GLU A 58 2.60 15.24 15.16
C GLU A 58 1.69 14.00 15.13
N THR A 59 0.40 14.18 14.88
CA THR A 59 -0.55 13.07 14.79
C THR A 59 -0.21 12.13 13.62
N VAL A 60 0.15 12.69 12.46
CA VAL A 60 0.55 11.89 11.28
C VAL A 60 1.85 11.13 11.56
N GLU A 61 2.84 11.76 12.17
CA GLU A 61 4.10 11.14 12.54
C GLU A 61 3.88 10.01 13.56
N ARG A 62 3.07 10.24 14.59
CA ARG A 62 2.69 9.23 15.58
C ARG A 62 2.02 8.01 14.93
N VAL A 63 1.09 8.22 14.01
CA VAL A 63 0.44 7.13 13.25
C VAL A 63 1.45 6.38 12.39
N HIS A 64 2.39 7.09 11.76
CA HIS A 64 3.43 6.48 10.94
C HIS A 64 4.35 5.60 11.78
N LEU A 65 4.88 6.12 12.89
CA LEU A 65 5.73 5.38 13.82
C LEU A 65 5.02 4.15 14.40
N ASN A 66 3.77 4.31 14.86
CA ASN A 66 2.98 3.22 15.41
C ASN A 66 2.68 2.13 14.37
N ASN A 67 2.59 2.49 13.09
CA ASN A 67 2.35 1.54 12.01
C ASN A 67 3.62 0.96 11.39
N ARG A 68 4.81 1.46 11.72
CA ARG A 68 6.08 1.03 11.10
C ARG A 68 6.26 -0.49 11.16
N ASP A 69 6.03 -1.08 12.33
CA ASP A 69 6.11 -2.53 12.50
C ASP A 69 5.06 -3.27 11.65
N ALA A 70 3.81 -2.81 11.66
CA ALA A 70 2.75 -3.39 10.83
C ALA A 70 3.06 -3.30 9.32
N TYR A 71 3.72 -2.22 8.87
CA TYR A 71 4.20 -2.09 7.48
C TYR A 71 5.29 -3.13 7.16
N ASN A 72 6.25 -3.32 8.07
CA ASN A 72 7.30 -4.32 7.89
C ASN A 72 6.71 -5.73 7.83
N GLN A 73 5.83 -6.06 8.77
CA GLN A 73 5.14 -7.36 8.77
C GLN A 73 4.27 -7.57 7.53
N LEU A 74 3.63 -6.51 7.02
CA LEU A 74 2.85 -6.57 5.79
C LEU A 74 3.74 -6.83 4.57
N ARG A 75 4.94 -6.25 4.55
CA ARG A 75 5.93 -6.49 3.49
C ARG A 75 6.41 -7.94 3.50
N GLU A 76 6.75 -8.46 4.67
CA GLU A 76 7.18 -9.86 4.81
C GLU A 76 6.05 -10.83 4.49
N ALA A 77 4.83 -10.60 4.98
CA ALA A 77 3.69 -11.46 4.67
C ALA A 77 3.39 -11.51 3.15
N ARG A 78 3.54 -10.39 2.44
CA ARG A 78 3.45 -10.38 0.96
C ARG A 78 4.56 -11.19 0.31
N LYS A 79 5.80 -11.04 0.79
CA LYS A 79 6.95 -11.78 0.27
C LYS A 79 6.75 -13.28 0.43
N GLU A 80 6.32 -13.72 1.60
CA GLU A 80 6.02 -15.14 1.87
C GLU A 80 4.81 -15.63 1.05
N ALA A 81 3.74 -14.84 0.92
CA ALA A 81 2.62 -15.19 0.04
C ALA A 81 3.07 -15.42 -1.41
N MET A 82 3.93 -14.55 -1.94
CA MET A 82 4.47 -14.73 -3.30
C MET A 82 5.39 -15.95 -3.39
N LYS A 83 6.17 -16.24 -2.35
CA LYS A 83 7.01 -17.44 -2.29
C LYS A 83 6.17 -18.72 -2.34
N PHE A 84 5.07 -18.80 -1.61
CA PHE A 84 4.16 -19.95 -1.66
C PHE A 84 3.44 -20.06 -3.00
N LEU A 85 3.10 -18.92 -3.61
CA LEU A 85 2.46 -18.89 -4.93
C LEU A 85 3.39 -19.33 -6.06
N SER A 86 4.70 -19.06 -5.95
CA SER A 86 5.71 -19.45 -6.95
C SER A 86 6.45 -20.75 -6.60
N ALA A 87 6.01 -21.48 -5.57
CA ALA A 87 6.62 -22.76 -5.22
C ALA A 87 6.29 -23.84 -6.26
N PRO A 88 7.14 -24.88 -6.45
CA PRO A 88 6.87 -25.98 -7.37
C PRO A 88 5.57 -26.72 -7.08
N GLU A 89 5.22 -26.84 -5.80
CA GLU A 89 3.93 -27.35 -5.33
C GLU A 89 3.22 -26.23 -4.58
N PHE A 90 1.95 -26.03 -4.90
CA PHE A 90 1.15 -24.96 -4.30
C PHE A 90 0.62 -25.39 -2.94
N ASP A 91 1.12 -24.74 -1.88
CA ASP A 91 0.59 -24.87 -0.53
C ASP A 91 -0.51 -23.82 -0.28
N GLU A 92 -1.76 -24.23 -0.53
CA GLU A 92 -2.94 -23.39 -0.35
C GLU A 92 -3.07 -22.89 1.10
N ALA A 93 -2.79 -23.75 2.08
CA ALA A 93 -2.96 -23.42 3.50
C ALA A 93 -1.95 -22.35 3.94
N ALA A 94 -0.68 -22.51 3.56
CA ALA A 94 0.37 -21.53 3.86
C ALA A 94 0.12 -20.20 3.13
N TYR A 95 -0.32 -20.24 1.87
CA TYR A 95 -0.70 -19.04 1.14
C TYR A 95 -1.86 -18.31 1.82
N ARG A 96 -2.96 -19.01 2.14
CA ARG A 96 -4.14 -18.44 2.80
C ARG A 96 -3.80 -17.79 4.14
N LEU A 97 -2.94 -18.42 4.94
CA LEU A 97 -2.48 -17.86 6.21
C LEU A 97 -1.79 -16.50 6.02
N GLN A 98 -0.94 -16.35 5.00
CA GLN A 98 -0.30 -15.06 4.72
C GLN A 98 -1.30 -14.01 4.23
N ILE A 99 -2.31 -14.40 3.45
CA ILE A 99 -3.38 -13.51 2.99
C ILE A 99 -4.21 -13.00 4.18
N GLU A 100 -4.60 -13.88 5.11
CA GLU A 100 -5.31 -13.50 6.34
C GLU A 100 -4.50 -12.49 7.17
N LYS A 101 -3.21 -12.77 7.40
CA LYS A 101 -2.29 -11.85 8.08
C LYS A 101 -2.22 -10.48 7.38
N ILE A 102 -2.17 -10.46 6.05
CA ILE A 102 -2.21 -9.21 5.26
C ILE A 102 -3.51 -8.43 5.52
N HIS A 103 -4.65 -9.11 5.58
CA HIS A 103 -5.95 -8.49 5.84
C HIS A 103 -6.02 -7.89 7.25
N GLU A 104 -5.56 -8.63 8.25
CA GLU A 104 -5.52 -8.17 9.65
C GLU A 104 -4.65 -6.94 9.83
N LEU A 105 -3.43 -6.96 9.28
CA LEU A 105 -2.49 -5.82 9.35
C LEU A 105 -3.08 -4.57 8.66
N ARG A 106 -3.68 -4.75 7.47
CA ARG A 106 -4.38 -3.64 6.78
C ARG A 106 -5.54 -3.09 7.60
N SER A 107 -6.31 -3.96 8.26
CA SER A 107 -7.42 -3.56 9.13
C SER A 107 -6.93 -2.79 10.36
N LEU A 108 -5.87 -3.27 11.02
CA LEU A 108 -5.22 -2.59 12.13
C LEU A 108 -4.77 -1.17 11.76
N MET A 109 -4.06 -1.03 10.65
CA MET A 109 -3.57 0.27 10.18
C MET A 109 -4.72 1.23 9.86
N LYS A 110 -5.79 0.74 9.21
CA LYS A 110 -7.01 1.54 8.95
C LYS A 110 -7.67 2.00 10.24
N ARG A 111 -7.77 1.14 11.25
CA ARG A 111 -8.33 1.49 12.57
C ARG A 111 -7.51 2.58 13.27
N ARG A 112 -6.19 2.48 13.25
CA ARG A 112 -5.28 3.49 13.82
C ARG A 112 -5.41 4.85 13.11
N LEU A 113 -5.47 4.84 11.77
CA LEU A 113 -5.71 6.05 10.99
C LEU A 113 -7.08 6.67 11.27
N ALA A 114 -8.13 5.83 11.40
CA ALA A 114 -9.47 6.30 11.75
C ALA A 114 -9.49 6.94 13.15
N GLY A 115 -8.83 6.32 14.13
CA GLY A 115 -8.69 6.87 15.49
C GLY A 115 -8.02 8.25 15.49
N ALA A 116 -6.89 8.39 14.79
CA ALA A 116 -6.21 9.67 14.63
C ALA A 116 -7.07 10.73 13.89
N THR A 117 -7.84 10.31 12.89
CA THR A 117 -8.76 11.21 12.18
C THR A 117 -9.87 11.71 13.11
N ILE A 118 -10.38 10.85 13.99
CA ILE A 118 -11.38 11.21 15.01
C ILE A 118 -10.77 12.20 16.01
N GLU A 119 -9.55 11.96 16.48
CA GLU A 119 -8.81 12.85 17.38
C GLU A 119 -8.65 14.26 16.80
N LEU A 120 -8.19 14.36 15.54
CA LEU A 120 -8.07 15.63 14.84
C LEU A 120 -9.43 16.30 14.62
N ALA A 121 -10.43 15.53 14.21
CA ALA A 121 -11.77 16.07 13.95
C ALA A 121 -12.44 16.68 15.19
N ARG A 122 -12.13 16.18 16.40
CA ARG A 122 -12.61 16.78 17.65
C ARG A 122 -12.02 18.17 17.92
N GLN A 123 -10.79 18.39 17.48
CA GLN A 123 -10.05 19.64 17.72
C GLN A 123 -10.18 20.65 16.58
N PHE A 124 -10.75 20.24 15.44
CA PHE A 124 -10.91 21.04 14.24
C PHE A 124 -12.32 21.65 14.16
N SER A 125 -12.38 22.89 13.70
CA SER A 125 -13.60 23.57 13.27
C SER A 125 -14.27 22.83 12.10
N GLN A 126 -15.51 23.21 11.76
CA GLN A 126 -16.20 22.64 10.61
C GLN A 126 -15.46 22.87 9.28
N LYS A 127 -14.84 24.05 9.11
CA LYS A 127 -14.07 24.39 7.91
C LYS A 127 -12.83 23.50 7.78
N GLU A 128 -12.11 23.29 8.86
CA GLU A 128 -10.92 22.44 8.90
C GLU A 128 -11.26 20.96 8.70
N ARG A 129 -12.36 20.47 9.30
CA ARG A 129 -12.87 19.11 9.05
C ARG A 129 -13.24 18.88 7.58
N ARG A 130 -13.83 19.88 6.91
CA ARG A 130 -14.10 19.81 5.46
C ARG A 130 -12.81 19.70 4.67
N ALA A 131 -11.80 20.52 4.99
CA ALA A 131 -10.49 20.48 4.34
C ALA A 131 -9.79 19.12 4.56
N LEU A 132 -9.83 18.60 5.78
CA LEU A 132 -9.31 17.26 6.12
C LEU A 132 -10.02 16.17 5.29
N SER A 133 -11.34 16.25 5.14
CA SER A 133 -12.11 15.28 4.34
C SER A 133 -11.73 15.29 2.86
N GLN A 134 -11.35 16.45 2.31
CA GLN A 134 -10.91 16.58 0.93
C GLN A 134 -9.50 16.01 0.75
N HIS A 135 -8.60 16.31 1.70
CA HIS A 135 -7.26 15.74 1.73
C HIS A 135 -7.28 14.20 1.78
N LEU A 136 -8.09 13.62 2.68
CA LEU A 136 -8.24 12.16 2.81
C LEU A 136 -8.82 11.49 1.54
N ARG A 137 -9.70 12.18 0.81
CA ARG A 137 -10.24 11.70 -0.48
C ARG A 137 -9.19 11.67 -1.57
N HIS A 138 -8.32 12.68 -1.62
CA HIS A 138 -7.24 12.76 -2.61
C HIS A 138 -6.22 11.63 -2.41
N PHE A 139 -5.94 11.31 -1.14
CA PHE A 139 -5.06 10.21 -0.76
C PHE A 139 -5.55 8.83 -1.25
N LYS A 140 -6.87 8.57 -1.20
CA LYS A 140 -7.45 7.31 -1.71
C LYS A 140 -7.41 7.18 -3.23
N ARG A 141 -7.57 8.28 -3.98
CA ARG A 141 -7.62 8.25 -5.45
C ARG A 141 -6.27 7.89 -6.07
N HIS A 142 -5.17 8.46 -5.57
CA HIS A 142 -3.85 8.13 -6.11
C HIS A 142 -3.39 6.71 -5.82
N SER A 143 -3.85 6.08 -4.73
CA SER A 143 -3.61 4.66 -4.48
C SER A 143 -4.38 3.75 -5.44
N ARG A 144 -5.46 4.24 -6.07
CA ARG A 144 -6.35 3.46 -6.94
C ARG A 144 -5.99 3.62 -8.41
N ASP A 145 -5.64 4.84 -8.82
CA ASP A 145 -5.27 5.16 -10.21
C ASP A 145 -3.97 4.46 -10.66
N LYS A 146 -3.05 4.22 -9.72
CA LYS A 146 -1.79 3.49 -9.98
C LYS A 146 -1.90 1.97 -9.85
N SER A 147 -3.09 1.45 -9.52
CA SER A 147 -3.36 0.00 -9.48
C SER A 147 -3.95 -0.53 -10.79
N LEU A 148 -4.21 0.35 -11.75
CA LEU A 148 -4.59 -0.01 -13.12
C LEU A 148 -3.30 -0.01 -13.98
N PRO A 149 -3.07 -1.05 -14.78
CA PRO A 149 -1.98 -1.03 -15.75
C PRO A 149 -2.21 0.14 -16.72
N SER A 150 -1.13 0.86 -17.02
CA SER A 150 -1.10 2.01 -17.94
C SER A 150 -1.47 1.67 -19.39
N ASP A 151 -1.73 0.41 -19.69
CA ASP A 151 -1.96 -0.09 -21.05
C ASP A 151 -3.42 -0.47 -21.22
N ALA A 152 -4.28 0.56 -21.21
CA ALA A 152 -5.65 0.49 -21.71
C ALA A 152 -5.93 1.73 -22.56
N LYS A 153 -5.08 1.94 -23.58
CA LYS A 153 -5.40 2.71 -24.79
C LYS A 153 -4.69 2.09 -25.98
#